data_AF-A0A2J0PJI1-F1
#
_entry.id   AF-A0A2J0PJI1-F1
#
_cell.length_a   1.000
_cell.length_b   1.000
_cell.length_c   1.000
_cell.angle_alpha   90.00
_cell.angle_beta   90.00
_cell.angle_gamma   90.00
#
_symmetry.space_group_name_H-M   'P 1'
#
loop_
_entity.id
_entity.type
_entity.pdbx_description
1 polymer ?
#
loop_
_entity_poly.entity_id
_entity_poly.type
_entity_poly.pdbx_seq_one_letter_code
_entity_poly.pdbx_strand_id
1 'polypeptide(L)'
;MDADLIAYEAMLAARESANWAYLGLWISLSAAVSTFLATAAGVVVVFGWRNQEAFRDKKAFVISVLKLQQTIGLGPNKYQLTSEPIPETHPFSKLTFTLHQVYENVVTMTKKKDRAKAKQIYLQLSEVYESLSKGEVDREIALRVLFEIKADPFFENF
;
A
#
# COMPACT_ATOMS: atom_id res chain seq x y z
N MET A 1 -51.85 2.98 -59.86
CA MET A 1 -51.70 4.40 -59.45
C MET A 1 -51.43 4.50 -57.94
N ASP A 2 -52.21 3.83 -57.07
CA ASP A 2 -51.89 3.78 -55.61
C ASP A 2 -50.60 3.02 -55.28
N ALA A 3 -50.31 1.92 -55.98
CA ALA A 3 -49.12 1.12 -55.73
C ALA A 3 -47.81 1.90 -55.97
N ASP A 4 -47.77 2.77 -56.97
CA ASP A 4 -46.58 3.58 -57.29
C ASP A 4 -46.37 4.70 -56.26
N LEU A 5 -47.46 5.29 -55.76
CA LEU A 5 -47.42 6.30 -54.70
C LEU A 5 -46.93 5.69 -53.38
N ILE A 6 -47.48 4.53 -53.00
CA ILE A 6 -47.06 3.79 -51.80
C ILE A 6 -45.60 3.35 -51.93
N ALA A 7 -45.17 2.87 -53.11
CA ALA A 7 -43.79 2.47 -53.35
C ALA A 7 -42.83 3.67 -53.24
N TYR A 8 -43.24 4.86 -53.71
CA TYR A 8 -42.45 6.08 -53.63
C TYR A 8 -42.30 6.58 -52.18
N GLU A 9 -43.39 6.62 -51.41
CA GLU A 9 -43.35 7.01 -50.00
C GLU A 9 -42.55 6.01 -49.15
N ALA A 10 -42.71 4.71 -49.42
CA ALA A 10 -41.89 3.67 -48.79
C ALA A 10 -40.41 3.82 -49.13
N MET A 11 -40.06 4.19 -50.37
CA MET A 11 -38.68 4.45 -50.79
C MET A 11 -38.08 5.66 -50.06
N LEU A 12 -38.86 6.74 -49.88
CA LEU A 12 -38.43 7.92 -49.12
C LEU A 12 -38.20 7.58 -47.64
N ALA A 13 -39.13 6.86 -47.01
CA ALA A 13 -39.00 6.42 -45.62
C ALA A 13 -37.81 5.45 -45.44
N ALA A 14 -37.57 4.54 -46.40
CA ALA A 14 -36.41 3.66 -46.39
C ALA A 14 -35.09 4.43 -46.51
N ARG A 15 -35.05 5.51 -47.31
CA ARG A 15 -33.88 6.36 -47.44
C ARG A 15 -33.60 7.16 -46.17
N GLU A 16 -34.65 7.72 -45.55
CA GLU A 16 -34.51 8.49 -44.31
C GLU A 16 -34.06 7.59 -43.15
N SER A 17 -34.66 6.41 -43.00
CA SER A 17 -34.24 5.42 -42.00
C SER A 17 -32.80 4.95 -42.23
N ALA A 18 -32.35 4.77 -43.48
CA ALA A 18 -30.97 4.45 -43.80
C ALA A 18 -29.99 5.57 -43.39
N ASN A 19 -30.35 6.84 -43.57
CA ASN A 19 -29.54 7.97 -43.12
C ASN A 19 -29.42 8.01 -41.59
N TRP A 20 -30.51 7.80 -40.86
CA TRP A 20 -30.49 7.71 -39.40
C TRP A 20 -29.69 6.51 -38.91
N ALA A 21 -29.78 5.36 -39.58
CA ALA A 21 -28.97 4.17 -39.25
C ALA A 21 -27.47 4.41 -39.47
N TYR A 22 -27.10 5.11 -40.55
CA TYR A 22 -25.71 5.50 -40.81
C TYR A 22 -25.15 6.43 -39.73
N LEU A 23 -25.92 7.43 -39.30
CA LEU A 23 -25.53 8.30 -38.19
C LEU A 23 -25.46 7.52 -36.86
N GLY A 24 -26.42 6.61 -36.64
CA GLY A 24 -26.45 5.72 -35.47
C GLY A 24 -25.22 4.82 -35.39
N LEU A 25 -24.70 4.33 -36.53
CA LEU A 25 -23.46 3.57 -36.59
C LEU A 25 -22.24 4.38 -36.11
N TRP A 26 -22.12 5.64 -36.53
CA TRP A 26 -21.03 6.51 -36.07
C TRP A 26 -21.13 6.89 -34.59
N ILE A 27 -22.35 7.11 -34.10
CA ILE A 27 -22.59 7.36 -32.68
C ILE A 27 -22.27 6.10 -31.86
N SER A 28 -22.71 4.93 -32.31
CA SER A 28 -22.39 3.65 -31.69
C SER A 28 -20.88 3.38 -31.66
N LEU A 29 -20.18 3.64 -32.77
CA LEU A 29 -18.73 3.47 -32.86
C LEU A 29 -18.01 4.42 -31.90
N SER A 30 -18.39 5.69 -31.86
CA SER A 30 -17.75 6.67 -30.95
C SER A 30 -18.03 6.34 -29.48
N ALA A 31 -19.24 5.88 -29.15
CA ALA A 31 -19.57 5.39 -27.81
C ALA A 31 -18.73 4.17 -27.44
N ALA A 32 -18.62 3.17 -28.33
CA ALA A 32 -17.82 1.97 -28.10
C ALA A 32 -16.33 2.30 -27.86
N VAL A 33 -15.75 3.19 -28.67
CA VAL A 33 -14.37 3.65 -28.50
C VAL A 33 -14.20 4.38 -27.16
N SER A 34 -15.14 5.26 -26.81
CA SER A 34 -15.09 6.00 -25.55
C SER A 34 -15.18 5.07 -24.33
N THR A 35 -16.07 4.09 -24.37
CA THR A 35 -16.19 3.06 -23.32
C THR A 35 -14.90 2.25 -23.21
N PHE A 36 -14.32 1.83 -24.34
CA PHE A 36 -13.07 1.08 -24.34
C PHE A 36 -11.91 1.88 -23.71
N LEU A 37 -11.77 3.16 -24.08
CA LEU A 37 -10.75 4.04 -23.50
C LEU A 37 -10.99 4.26 -22.00
N ALA A 38 -12.24 4.46 -21.59
CA ALA A 38 -12.59 4.62 -20.17
C ALA A 38 -12.24 3.34 -19.37
N THR A 39 -12.54 2.16 -19.91
CA THR A 39 -12.15 0.89 -19.28
C THR A 39 -10.64 0.73 -19.21
N ALA A 40 -9.92 1.03 -20.29
CA ALA A 40 -8.46 0.96 -20.31
C ALA A 40 -7.82 1.90 -19.28
N ALA A 41 -8.30 3.14 -19.19
CA ALA A 41 -7.87 4.10 -18.17
C ALA A 41 -8.17 3.59 -16.75
N GLY A 42 -9.36 3.04 -16.52
CA GLY A 42 -9.74 2.44 -15.23
C GLY A 42 -8.79 1.32 -14.79
N VAL A 43 -8.41 0.45 -15.73
CA VAL A 43 -7.44 -0.63 -15.47
C VAL A 43 -6.08 -0.05 -15.06
N VAL A 44 -5.57 0.94 -15.78
CA VAL A 44 -4.29 1.60 -15.46
C VAL A 44 -4.33 2.25 -14.08
N VAL A 45 -5.43 2.93 -13.74
CA VAL A 45 -5.62 3.56 -12.42
C VAL A 45 -5.59 2.51 -11.30
N VAL A 46 -6.29 1.39 -11.47
CA VAL A 46 -6.30 0.29 -10.48
C VAL A 46 -4.89 -0.26 -10.26
N PHE A 47 -4.12 -0.49 -11.33
CA PHE A 47 -2.73 -0.93 -11.19
C PHE A 47 -1.85 0.12 -10.52
N GLY A 48 -2.05 1.39 -10.85
CA GLY A 48 -1.39 2.53 -10.21
C GLY A 48 -1.62 2.57 -8.71
N TRP A 49 -2.88 2.49 -8.27
CA TRP A 49 -3.25 2.48 -6.85
C TRP A 49 -2.63 1.31 -6.09
N ARG A 50 -2.64 0.11 -6.66
CA ARG A 50 -2.01 -1.06 -6.01
C ARG A 50 -0.51 -0.86 -5.81
N ASN A 51 0.17 -0.20 -6.74
CA ASN A 51 1.60 0.07 -6.60
C ASN A 51 1.88 1.20 -5.62
N GLN A 52 1.03 2.24 -5.60
CA GLN A 52 1.10 3.33 -4.62
C GLN A 52 0.86 2.82 -3.20
N GLU A 53 -0.12 1.95 -2.99
CA GLU A 53 -0.41 1.32 -1.71
C GLU A 53 0.78 0.51 -1.21
N ALA A 54 1.38 -0.30 -2.07
CA ALA A 54 2.59 -1.04 -1.72
C ALA A 54 3.78 -0.15 -1.34
N PHE A 55 3.94 0.98 -2.02
CA PHE A 55 4.98 1.96 -1.69
C PHE A 55 4.70 2.64 -0.35
N ARG A 56 3.42 3.01 -0.10
CA ARG A 56 2.96 3.57 1.18
C ARG A 56 3.22 2.60 2.33
N ASP A 57 2.91 1.31 2.16
CA ASP A 57 3.14 0.28 3.18
C ASP A 57 4.63 0.18 3.54
N LYS A 58 5.51 0.19 2.52
CA LYS A 58 6.97 0.15 2.70
C LYS A 58 7.48 1.37 3.47
N LYS A 59 7.03 2.56 3.08
CA LYS A 59 7.37 3.80 3.78
C LYS A 59 6.89 3.80 5.23
N ALA A 60 5.66 3.35 5.49
CA ALA A 60 5.10 3.25 6.84
C ALA A 60 5.94 2.32 7.73
N PHE A 61 6.31 1.14 7.23
CA PHE A 61 7.19 0.21 7.93
C PHE A 61 8.55 0.83 8.27
N VAL A 62 9.20 1.45 7.29
CA VAL A 62 10.50 2.11 7.49
C VAL A 62 10.42 3.18 8.57
N ILE A 63 9.39 4.02 8.52
CA ILE A 63 9.17 5.06 9.52
C ILE A 63 8.97 4.43 10.91
N SER A 64 8.24 3.32 11.03
CA SER A 64 8.08 2.63 12.33
C SER A 64 9.41 2.09 12.88
N VAL A 65 10.28 1.55 12.01
CA VAL A 65 11.62 1.09 12.43
C VAL A 65 12.50 2.28 12.87
N LEU A 66 12.42 3.41 12.17
CA LEU A 66 13.12 4.64 12.57
C LEU A 66 12.61 5.17 13.92
N LYS A 67 11.30 5.13 14.16
CA LYS A 67 10.70 5.49 15.45
C LYS A 67 11.16 4.56 16.57
N LEU A 68 11.26 3.26 16.31
CA LEU A 68 11.79 2.29 17.27
C LEU A 68 13.26 2.64 17.62
N GLN A 69 14.10 2.88 16.62
CA GLN A 69 15.48 3.29 16.83
C GLN A 69 15.58 4.59 17.66
N GLN A 70 14.79 5.60 17.31
CA GLN A 70 14.75 6.86 18.05
C GLN A 70 14.31 6.64 19.50
N THR A 71 13.31 5.78 19.72
CA THR A 71 12.81 5.45 21.06
C THR A 71 13.87 4.74 21.90
N ILE A 72 14.64 3.82 21.31
CA ILE A 72 15.77 3.18 21.98
C ILE A 72 16.86 4.21 22.29
N GLY A 73 17.18 5.11 21.35
CA GLY A 73 18.20 6.14 21.55
C GLY A 73 17.87 7.16 22.64
N LEU A 74 16.60 7.54 22.78
CA LEU A 74 16.12 8.43 23.84
C LEU A 74 15.80 7.69 25.14
N GLY A 75 15.81 6.36 25.12
CA GLY A 75 15.55 5.51 26.27
C GLY A 75 16.69 5.45 27.28
N PRO A 76 16.43 4.85 28.46
CA PRO A 76 17.46 4.58 29.46
C PRO A 76 18.53 3.61 28.92
N ASN A 77 19.73 3.65 29.49
CA ASN A 77 20.84 2.78 29.06
C ASN A 77 20.55 1.29 29.28
N LYS A 78 19.85 0.97 30.38
CA LYS A 78 19.37 -0.38 30.70
C LYS A 78 17.89 -0.32 31.05
N TYR A 79 17.14 -1.32 30.61
CA TYR A 79 15.76 -1.53 31.04
C TYR A 79 15.77 -2.57 32.17
N GLN A 80 14.98 -2.31 33.21
CA GLN A 80 14.71 -3.28 34.25
C GLN A 80 13.24 -3.68 34.16
N LEU A 81 12.98 -4.97 34.04
CA LEU A 81 11.63 -5.52 34.15
C LEU A 81 11.22 -5.46 35.62
N THR A 82 10.32 -4.54 35.94
CA THR A 82 9.65 -4.50 37.23
C THR A 82 8.38 -5.34 37.17
N SER A 83 8.08 -6.04 38.28
CA SER A 83 6.86 -6.84 38.46
C SER A 83 5.61 -5.99 38.69
N GLU A 84 5.77 -4.68 38.88
CA GLU A 84 4.68 -3.73 39.09
C GLU A 84 4.07 -3.27 37.76
N PRO A 85 2.76 -2.97 37.72
CA PRO A 85 2.12 -2.47 36.52
C PRO A 85 2.79 -1.17 36.08
N ILE A 86 3.47 -1.25 34.95
CA ILE A 86 4.24 -0.16 34.37
C ILE A 86 3.27 0.91 33.85
N PRO A 87 3.36 2.18 34.30
CA PRO A 87 2.54 3.27 33.76
C PRO A 87 2.74 3.44 32.25
N GLU A 88 1.73 3.89 31.52
CA GLU A 88 1.84 4.13 30.07
C GLU A 88 2.95 5.12 29.71
N THR A 89 3.30 6.04 30.62
CA THR A 89 4.37 7.02 30.46
C THR A 89 5.78 6.42 30.55
N HIS A 90 5.92 5.19 31.04
CA HIS A 90 7.21 4.54 31.25
C HIS A 90 7.93 4.29 29.92
N PRO A 91 9.27 4.46 29.87
CA PRO A 91 10.05 4.22 28.64
C PRO A 91 9.87 2.83 28.04
N PHE A 92 9.64 1.80 28.88
CA PHE A 92 9.38 0.44 28.43
C PHE A 92 8.05 0.29 27.68
N SER A 93 6.98 0.96 28.14
CA SER A 93 5.68 0.99 27.46
C SER A 93 5.83 1.55 26.03
N LYS A 94 6.53 2.69 25.91
CA LYS A 94 6.80 3.34 24.61
C LYS A 94 7.63 2.44 23.70
N LEU A 95 8.63 1.75 24.24
CA LEU A 95 9.44 0.79 23.48
C LEU A 95 8.58 -0.37 22.94
N THR A 96 7.77 -0.99 23.80
CA THR A 96 6.86 -2.08 23.39
C THR A 96 5.85 -1.62 22.35
N PHE A 97 5.27 -0.43 22.54
CA PHE A 97 4.31 0.15 21.60
C PHE A 97 4.94 0.41 20.23
N THR A 98 6.16 0.97 20.20
CA THR A 98 6.86 1.20 18.92
C THR A 98 7.23 -0.11 18.22
N LEU A 99 7.59 -1.17 18.94
CA LEU A 99 7.76 -2.49 18.34
C LEU A 99 6.44 -3.05 17.80
N HIS A 100 5.33 -2.84 18.52
CA HIS A 100 4.00 -3.25 18.07
C HIS A 100 3.61 -2.56 16.76
N GLN A 101 3.90 -1.26 16.61
CA GLN A 101 3.70 -0.54 15.35
C GLN A 101 4.50 -1.14 14.20
N VAL A 102 5.73 -1.61 14.45
CA VAL A 102 6.52 -2.32 13.44
C VAL A 102 5.81 -3.62 13.04
N TYR A 103 5.35 -4.40 14.02
CA TYR A 103 4.60 -5.65 13.77
C TYR A 103 3.32 -5.41 12.97
N GLU A 104 2.51 -4.42 13.35
CA GLU A 104 1.27 -4.04 12.64
C GLU A 104 1.57 -3.71 11.18
N ASN A 105 2.63 -2.93 10.92
CA ASN A 105 3.04 -2.58 9.56
C ASN A 105 3.50 -3.79 8.75
N VAL A 106 4.14 -4.79 9.37
CA VAL A 106 4.47 -6.06 8.69
C VAL A 106 3.19 -6.81 8.30
N VAL A 107 2.24 -6.94 9.22
CA VAL A 107 1.02 -7.73 8.99
C VAL A 107 0.13 -7.09 7.92
N THR A 108 0.02 -5.77 7.95
CA THR A 108 -0.82 -4.99 7.03
C THR A 108 -0.22 -4.80 5.64
N MET A 109 1.06 -5.13 5.42
CA MET A 109 1.70 -5.02 4.11
C MET A 109 0.99 -5.84 3.02
N THR A 110 0.64 -5.16 1.92
CA THR A 110 -0.13 -5.72 0.81
C THR A 110 0.71 -6.65 -0.07
N LYS A 111 1.98 -6.31 -0.33
CA LYS A 111 2.89 -7.12 -1.17
C LYS A 111 3.50 -8.28 -0.38
N LYS A 112 3.21 -9.52 -0.80
CA LYS A 112 3.73 -10.75 -0.15
C LYS A 112 5.26 -10.80 -0.04
N LYS A 113 5.98 -10.41 -1.10
CA LYS A 113 7.45 -10.41 -1.13
C LYS A 113 8.03 -9.43 -0.10
N ASP A 114 7.48 -8.21 -0.06
CA ASP A 114 7.93 -7.17 0.87
C ASP A 114 7.57 -7.53 2.30
N ARG A 115 6.38 -8.10 2.52
CA ARG A 115 5.96 -8.63 3.82
C ARG A 115 6.88 -9.72 4.35
N ALA A 116 7.33 -10.65 3.50
CA ALA A 116 8.25 -11.71 3.92
C ALA A 116 9.58 -11.13 4.40
N LYS A 117 10.14 -10.15 3.68
CA LYS A 117 11.35 -9.42 4.09
C LYS A 117 11.13 -8.61 5.36
N ALA A 118 10.05 -7.85 5.44
CA ALA A 118 9.71 -7.04 6.61
C ALA A 118 9.51 -7.91 7.85
N LYS A 119 8.96 -9.13 7.70
CA LYS A 119 8.87 -10.12 8.79
C LYS A 119 10.24 -10.58 9.26
N GLN A 120 11.18 -10.85 8.36
CA GLN A 120 12.55 -11.23 8.74
C GLN A 120 13.23 -10.12 9.54
N ILE A 121 13.13 -8.88 9.05
CA ILE A 121 13.63 -7.68 9.76
C ILE A 121 12.96 -7.55 11.13
N TYR A 122 11.64 -7.70 11.20
CA TYR A 122 10.91 -7.63 12.47
C TYR A 122 11.39 -8.68 13.49
N LEU A 123 11.66 -9.92 13.06
CA LEU A 123 12.18 -10.95 13.95
C LEU A 123 13.55 -10.55 14.55
N GLN A 124 14.43 -9.99 13.73
CA GLN A 124 15.72 -9.46 14.20
C GLN A 124 15.53 -8.29 15.18
N LEU A 125 14.59 -7.38 14.91
CA LEU A 125 14.26 -6.27 15.80
C LEU A 125 13.64 -6.75 17.12
N SER A 126 12.82 -7.79 17.08
CA SER A 126 12.21 -8.41 18.25
C SER A 126 13.26 -9.05 19.16
N GLU A 127 14.27 -9.70 18.57
CA GLU A 127 15.40 -10.27 19.33
C GLU A 127 16.22 -9.18 20.03
N VAL A 128 16.48 -8.06 19.35
CA VAL A 128 17.12 -6.88 19.95
C VAL A 128 16.26 -6.30 21.08
N TYR A 129 14.95 -6.19 20.88
CA TYR A 129 14.01 -5.74 21.90
C TYR A 129 14.00 -6.66 23.12
N GLU A 130 13.94 -7.98 22.92
CA GLU A 130 13.96 -8.95 24.02
C GLU A 130 15.26 -8.83 24.82
N SER A 131 16.39 -8.73 24.14
CA SER A 131 17.72 -8.57 24.77
C SER A 131 17.82 -7.26 25.57
N LEU A 132 17.26 -6.16 25.04
CA LEU A 132 17.13 -4.89 25.75
C LEU A 132 16.20 -5.01 26.95
N SER A 133 15.05 -5.67 26.80
CA SER A 133 14.03 -5.81 27.84
C SER A 133 14.54 -6.57 29.06
N LYS A 134 15.38 -7.60 28.84
CA LYS A 134 16.02 -8.38 29.89
C LYS A 134 17.19 -7.66 30.54
N GLY A 135 17.61 -6.51 30.01
CA GLY A 135 18.77 -5.76 30.48
C GLY A 135 20.11 -6.44 30.17
N GLU A 136 20.12 -7.43 29.26
CA GLU A 136 21.31 -8.16 28.83
C GLU A 136 22.22 -7.30 27.94
N VAL A 137 21.62 -6.35 27.22
CA VAL A 137 22.30 -5.50 26.24
C VAL A 137 22.09 -4.02 26.56
N ASP A 138 23.17 -3.25 26.53
CA ASP A 138 23.13 -1.80 26.68
C ASP A 138 22.57 -1.11 25.43
N ARG A 139 21.95 0.05 25.62
CA ARG A 139 21.40 0.89 24.54
C ARG A 139 22.35 1.07 23.36
N GLU A 140 23.63 1.35 23.61
CA GLU A 140 24.61 1.60 22.54
C GLU A 140 24.87 0.38 21.66
N ILE A 141 24.90 -0.81 22.27
CA ILE A 141 25.08 -2.08 21.56
C ILE A 141 23.82 -2.37 20.73
N ALA A 142 22.64 -2.18 21.32
CA ALA A 142 21.38 -2.36 20.61
C ALA A 142 21.23 -1.41 19.41
N LEU A 143 21.64 -0.14 19.57
CA LEU A 143 21.66 0.83 18.46
C LEU A 143 22.62 0.41 17.35
N ARG A 144 23.79 -0.16 17.67
CA ARG A 144 24.74 -0.65 16.68
C ARG A 144 24.14 -1.78 15.84
N VAL A 145 23.53 -2.77 16.49
CA VAL A 145 22.83 -3.87 15.81
C VAL A 145 21.68 -3.34 14.94
N LEU A 146 20.94 -2.34 15.42
CA LEU A 146 19.91 -1.65 14.63
C LEU A 146 20.46 -0.96 13.38
N PHE A 147 21.65 -0.35 13.46
CA PHE A 147 22.29 0.26 12.28
C PHE A 147 22.68 -0.79 11.25
N GLU A 148 23.15 -1.96 11.67
CA GLU A 148 23.47 -3.09 10.78
C GLU A 148 22.21 -3.62 10.09
N ILE A 149 21.10 -3.79 10.84
CA ILE A 149 19.81 -4.22 10.27
C ILE A 149 19.30 -3.20 9.23
N LYS A 150 19.52 -1.90 9.48
CA LYS A 150 19.11 -0.83 8.55
C LYS A 150 20.00 -0.68 7.32
N ALA A 151 21.17 -1.32 7.29
CA ALA A 151 22.00 -1.39 6.10
C ALA A 151 21.40 -2.34 5.03
N ASP A 152 20.32 -3.06 5.34
CA ASP A 152 19.60 -3.86 4.35
C ASP A 152 19.05 -2.96 3.22
N PRO A 153 19.22 -3.32 1.93
CA PRO A 153 18.72 -2.57 0.78
C PRO A 153 17.20 -2.38 0.75
N PHE A 154 16.46 -3.13 1.59
CA PHE A 154 15.06 -2.87 1.89
C PHE A 154 14.84 -1.43 2.35
N PHE A 155 15.82 -0.84 3.05
CA PHE A 155 15.78 0.51 3.57
C PHE A 155 16.36 1.61 2.65
N GLU A 156 16.72 1.30 1.40
CA GLU A 156 17.27 2.32 0.48
C GLU A 156 16.25 2.80 -0.57
N ASN A 157 15.17 2.03 -0.76
CA ASN A 157 14.27 2.19 -1.90
C ASN A 157 12.82 2.42 -1.47
N PHE A 158 12.52 3.56 -0.85
CA PHE A 158 11.17 3.90 -0.34
C PHE A 158 10.84 5.39 -0.46
#